data_AF-A0A142VV80-F1
#
_entry.id   AF-A0A142VV80-F1
#
_cell.length_a   1.000
_cell.length_b   1.000
_cell.length_c   1.000
_cell.angle_alpha   90.00
_cell.angle_beta   90.00
_cell.angle_gamma   90.00
#
_symmetry.space_group_name_H-M   'P 1'
#
loop_
_entity.id
_entity.type
_entity.pdbx_description
1 polymer ?
#
loop_
_entity_poly.entity_id
_entity_poly.type
_entity_poly.pdbx_seq_one_letter_code
_entity_poly.pdbx_strand_id
1 'polypeptide(L)' 'MEATIGHNGPSGAERIADYLDRRADRLLAYARKTGSGDAHTRANALQVEASNIRAGLVED' A
#
# COMPACT_ATOMS: atom_id res chain seq x y z
N MET A 1 -33.42 -7.09 -15.42
CA MET A 1 -32.68 -6.19 -14.51
C MET A 1 -31.51 -7.00 -14.00
N GLU A 2 -30.32 -6.84 -14.58
CA GLU A 2 -29.13 -7.52 -14.07
C GLU A 2 -28.75 -6.87 -12.73
N ALA A 3 -28.77 -7.67 -11.67
CA ALA A 3 -28.20 -7.29 -10.41
C ALA A 3 -26.67 -7.27 -10.59
N THR A 4 -26.09 -6.08 -10.69
CA THR A 4 -24.66 -5.88 -10.48
C THR A 4 -24.38 -6.28 -9.03
N ILE A 5 -24.03 -7.55 -8.82
CA ILE A 5 -23.58 -8.05 -7.52
C ILE A 5 -22.29 -7.29 -7.22
N GLY A 6 -22.42 -6.26 -6.39
CA GLY A 6 -21.29 -5.49 -5.88
C GLY A 6 -20.27 -6.45 -5.27
N HIS A 7 -19.04 -6.39 -5.76
CA HIS A 7 -17.89 -7.02 -5.12
C HIS A 7 -17.74 -6.39 -3.73
N ASN A 8 -18.35 -6.99 -2.72
CA ASN A 8 -18.37 -6.49 -1.33
C ASN A 8 -17.07 -6.83 -0.58
N GLY A 9 -15.92 -6.44 -1.14
CA GLY A 9 -14.62 -6.57 -0.50
C GLY A 9 -13.57 -5.75 -1.23
N PRO A 10 -12.47 -5.34 -0.54
CA PRO A 10 -11.46 -4.49 -1.15
C PRO A 10 -10.92 -5.13 -2.42
N SER A 11 -10.72 -4.30 -3.44
CA SER A 11 -10.25 -4.75 -4.74
C SER A 11 -8.90 -5.46 -4.59
N GLY A 12 -8.53 -6.30 -5.57
CA GLY A 12 -7.21 -6.95 -5.55
C GLY A 12 -6.08 -5.93 -5.40
N ALA A 13 -6.22 -4.77 -6.03
CA ALA A 13 -5.30 -3.65 -5.95
C ALA A 13 -5.29 -2.98 -4.57
N GLU A 14 -6.45 -2.75 -3.93
CA GLU A 14 -6.48 -2.23 -2.56
C GLU A 14 -5.76 -3.15 -1.58
N ARG A 15 -5.96 -4.47 -1.72
CA ARG A 15 -5.23 -5.45 -0.88
C ARG A 15 -3.72 -5.39 -1.08
N ILE A 16 -3.26 -5.13 -2.30
CA ILE A 16 -1.84 -4.95 -2.59
C ILE A 16 -1.33 -3.66 -1.95
N ALA A 17 -2.03 -2.53 -2.13
CA ALA A 17 -1.66 -1.26 -1.51
C ALA A 17 -1.57 -1.37 0.02
N ASP A 18 -2.54 -2.01 0.66
CA ASP A 18 -2.54 -2.24 2.11
C ASP A 18 -1.38 -3.14 2.56
N TYR A 19 -1.01 -4.13 1.76
CA TYR A 19 0.14 -4.98 2.06
C TYR A 19 1.46 -4.18 1.98
N LEU A 20 1.60 -3.32 0.98
CA LEU A 20 2.76 -2.44 0.82
C LEU A 20 2.88 -1.46 1.99
N ASP A 21 1.78 -0.85 2.43
CA ASP A 21 1.76 0.02 3.60
C ASP A 21 2.21 -0.69 4.88
N ARG A 22 1.64 -1.86 5.18
CA ARG A 22 2.05 -2.64 6.37
C ARG A 22 3.52 -3.06 6.31
N ARG A 23 4.07 -3.25 5.10
CA ARG A 23 5.49 -3.54 4.91
C ARG A 23 6.35 -2.29 5.12
N ALA A 24 5.90 -1.13 4.62
CA ALA A 24 6.55 0.14 4.86
C ALA A 24 6.61 0.50 6.35
N ASP A 25 5.52 0.29 7.08
CA ASP A 25 5.46 0.54 8.53
C ASP A 25 6.48 -0.29 9.31
N ARG A 26 6.64 -1.57 8.94
CA ARG A 26 7.66 -2.44 9.56
C ARG A 26 9.08 -1.94 9.27
N LEU A 27 9.34 -1.47 8.06
CA LEU A 27 10.63 -0.89 7.69
C LEU A 27 10.89 0.43 8.41
N LEU A 28 9.88 1.28 8.58
CA LEU A 28 9.99 2.52 9.36
C LEU A 28 10.26 2.22 10.84
N ALA A 29 9.56 1.25 11.42
CA ALA A 29 9.80 0.83 12.80
C ALA A 29 11.24 0.31 12.97
N TYR A 30 11.72 -0.48 12.01
CA TYR A 30 13.10 -0.96 11.99
C TYR A 30 14.11 0.19 11.82
N ALA A 31 13.86 1.12 10.90
CA ALA A 31 14.69 2.30 10.66
C ALA A 31 14.78 3.18 11.92
N ARG A 32 13.66 3.42 12.60
CA ARG A 32 13.60 4.17 13.86
C ARG A 32 14.41 3.48 14.96
N LYS A 33 14.35 2.15 15.05
CA LYS A 33 15.08 1.37 16.05
C LYS A 33 16.60 1.36 15.80
N THR A 34 17.03 1.38 14.54
CA THR A 34 18.43 1.13 14.16
C THR A 34 19.16 2.36 13.60
N GLY A 35 18.45 3.43 13.28
CA GLY A 35 18.99 4.56 12.52
C GLY A 35 19.26 4.23 11.04
N SER A 36 18.71 3.13 10.50
CA SER A 36 18.98 2.70 9.13
C SER A 36 18.30 3.59 8.09
N GLY A 37 19.10 4.41 7.38
CA GLY A 37 18.63 5.22 6.25
C GLY A 37 18.13 4.40 5.05
N ASP A 38 18.75 3.25 4.76
CA ASP A 38 18.29 2.33 3.70
C ASP A 38 16.87 1.81 3.98
N ALA A 39 16.60 1.39 5.22
CA ALA A 39 15.26 0.95 5.61
C ALA A 39 14.23 2.09 5.47
N HIS A 40 14.62 3.33 5.78
CA HIS A 40 13.76 4.50 5.58
C HIS A 40 13.47 4.75 4.10
N THR A 41 14.49 4.71 3.24
CA THR A 41 14.33 4.87 1.77
C THR A 41 13.43 3.79 1.19
N ARG A 42 13.62 2.54 1.60
CA ARG A 42 12.77 1.42 1.15
C ARG A 42 11.33 1.56 1.61
N ALA A 43 11.10 2.02 2.83
CA ALA A 43 9.74 2.27 3.30
C ALA A 43 9.04 3.34 2.46
N ASN A 44 9.74 4.44 2.15
CA ASN A 44 9.21 5.52 1.32
C ASN A 44 8.83 5.01 -0.09
N ALA A 45 9.70 4.21 -0.72
CA ALA A 45 9.40 3.63 -2.03
C ALA A 45 8.11 2.79 -2.03
N LEU A 46 7.89 1.99 -0.98
CA LEU A 46 6.67 1.18 -0.84
C LEU A 46 5.41 2.04 -0.62
N GLN A 47 5.53 3.15 0.12
CA GLN A 47 4.41 4.08 0.33
C GLN A 47 4.02 4.80 -0.97
N VAL A 48 5.01 5.19 -1.78
CA VAL A 48 4.77 5.78 -3.11
C VAL A 48 4.06 4.77 -4.02
N GLU A 49 4.52 3.52 -4.05
CA GLU A 49 3.90 2.47 -4.86
C GLU A 49 2.45 2.19 -4.41
N ALA A 50 2.20 2.08 -3.10
CA ALA A 50 0.85 1.93 -2.55
C ALA A 50 -0.06 3.11 -2.92
N SER A 51 0.48 4.34 -2.86
CA SER A 51 -0.25 5.54 -3.26
C SER A 51 -0.59 5.56 -4.75
N ASN A 52 0.34 5.14 -5.61
CA ASN A 52 0.11 5.06 -7.05
C ASN A 52 -0.98 4.02 -7.39
N ILE A 53 -0.97 2.88 -6.71
CA ILE A 53 -2.00 1.85 -6.87
C ILE A 53 -3.37 2.40 -6.47
N ARG A 54 -3.46 3.12 -5.34
CA ARG A 54 -4.72 3.74 -4.91
C ARG A 54 -5.18 4.86 -5.84
N ALA A 55 -4.25 5.66 -6.37
CA ALA A 55 -4.58 6.70 -7.35
C ALA A 55 -5.18 6.10 -8.62
N GLY A 56 -4.58 5.04 -9.14
CA GLY A 56 -5.09 4.32 -10.32
C GLY A 56 -6.44 3.63 -10.11
N LEU A 57 -6.91 3.47 -8.86
CA LEU A 57 -8.26 2.96 -8.56
C LEU A 57 -9.33 4.05 -8.49
N VAL A 58 -8.94 5.31 -8.31
CA VAL A 58 -9.88 6.45 -8.29
C VAL A 58 -10.10 6.99 -9.69
N GLU A 59 -9.13 6.79 -10.58
CA GLU A 59 -9.16 7.25 -11.98
C GLU A 59 -9.82 6.28 -12.98
N ASP A 60 -10.23 5.08 -12.53
CA ASP A 60 -10.96 4.05 -13.32
C ASP A 60 -12.46 4.01 -12.96
#